data_AF-A0A844B0X3-F1
#
_entry.id   AF-A0A844B0X3-F1
#
_cell.length_a   1.000
_cell.length_b   1.000
_cell.length_c   1.000
_cell.angle_alpha   90.00
_cell.angle_beta   90.00
_cell.angle_gamma   90.00
#
_symmetry.space_group_name_H-M   'P 1'
#
loop_
_entity.id
_entity.type
_entity.pdbx_description
1 polymer ?
#
loop_
_entity_poly.entity_id
_entity_poly.type
_entity_poly.pdbx_seq_one_letter_code
_entity_poly.pdbx_strand_id
1 'polypeptide(L)'
;MTFTPVFAGSGLVGYNHLVRTREEQQQRLAESPVAKRETEGFVEKLNDIRSVDDLLANRNVLSVVLGAFGLQDDIGNTGLLRKVLEADPSDSNSLPNRLPDSRYLDLATAFNFGGEGGAQLDSLIRVSPVVQQLADYDDVDVFLAGEKSQDRAVFRETMAHFEIEKYANNKFFLKTVLESDLDDPNSFANRQTDPNLLRFAQAFDLKGKSAVPPAGEATIYSFADVIRDEVPNLLSADDLLERPAALSQALDLFGIEGLDLDPVADSATGELVDSADLIFLRDVLNSDLDDENSVANQAEDKRFAALAGAFEFPARVEHAALVAATPDGEEPPAAFDGRLEKILDGVDEPLEDVAGYIQNFDFLLHAPGFFGLEFTQINTANGTSQISYERDYLERVLGSDLSDPNSFGSFVGRKDPRFENFAKAFDIPQPVTETVYEYPEGFGQAILDRYLDEEFLAAVGEEDPTLRFALGFEPGLESIVNAGGSNNAHWFSILASNPLREVFESVLNLPSSFGALDIDRQADDMKERTKALFGTDVVADLLGTDSIESMRNRYLALGGSGSAPTSDNVLLGLFV
;
A
#
# COMPACT_ATOMS: atom_id res chain seq x y z
N MET A 1 18.96 11.90 33.86
CA MET A 1 19.55 10.62 34.27
C MET A 1 19.22 9.63 33.17
N THR A 2 20.19 8.83 32.74
CA THR A 2 19.95 7.69 31.83
C THR A 2 19.08 6.67 32.57
N PHE A 3 18.23 5.96 31.84
CA PHE A 3 17.43 4.88 32.40
C PHE A 3 18.36 3.75 32.87
N THR A 4 18.03 3.11 34.00
CA THR A 4 18.75 1.94 34.51
C THR A 4 17.72 0.87 34.86
N PRO A 5 17.81 -0.33 34.28
CA PRO A 5 16.88 -1.41 34.58
C PRO A 5 17.08 -1.90 36.01
N VAL A 6 15.99 -2.38 36.61
CA VAL A 6 15.96 -2.89 37.98
C VAL A 6 15.59 -4.36 37.95
N PHE A 7 16.50 -5.21 38.42
CA PHE A 7 16.26 -6.64 38.54
C PHE A 7 16.91 -7.21 39.80
N ALA A 8 16.36 -8.33 40.28
CA ALA A 8 16.80 -8.98 41.49
C ALA A 8 17.51 -10.29 41.17
N GLY A 9 18.78 -10.40 41.56
CA GLY A 9 19.59 -11.60 41.33
C GLY A 9 20.10 -11.72 39.89
N SER A 10 20.57 -12.90 39.52
CA SER A 10 21.11 -13.23 38.20
C SER A 10 20.39 -14.42 37.58
N GLY A 11 20.66 -14.71 36.31
CA GLY A 11 20.10 -15.87 35.60
C GLY A 11 18.56 -15.86 35.62
N LEU A 12 17.96 -17.01 35.93
CA LEU A 12 16.50 -17.18 35.89
C LEU A 12 15.72 -16.27 36.84
N VAL A 13 16.30 -15.94 38.01
CA VAL A 13 15.64 -15.06 38.98
C VAL A 13 15.60 -13.62 38.45
N GLY A 14 16.71 -13.14 37.89
CA GLY A 14 16.79 -11.82 37.25
C GLY A 14 15.86 -11.72 36.05
N TYR A 15 15.87 -12.74 35.18
CA TYR A 15 15.01 -12.84 34.00
C TYR A 15 13.52 -12.76 34.35
N ASN A 16 13.05 -13.60 35.27
CA ASN A 16 11.64 -13.60 35.68
C ASN A 16 11.21 -12.27 36.34
N HIS A 17 12.14 -11.62 37.06
CA HIS A 17 11.87 -10.29 37.59
C HIS A 17 11.70 -9.25 36.49
N LEU A 18 12.58 -9.26 35.48
CA LEU A 18 12.49 -8.37 34.32
C LEU A 18 11.20 -8.59 33.54
N VAL A 19 10.86 -9.83 33.20
CA VAL A 19 9.61 -10.16 32.49
C VAL A 19 8.39 -9.62 33.24
N ARG A 20 8.29 -9.88 34.55
CA ARG A 20 7.15 -9.44 35.38
C ARG A 20 7.05 -7.92 35.53
N THR A 21 8.16 -7.20 35.45
CA THR A 21 8.20 -5.75 35.66
C THR A 21 8.42 -4.96 34.38
N ARG A 22 8.45 -5.64 33.22
CA ARG A 22 8.85 -5.06 31.93
C ARG A 22 8.05 -3.80 31.62
N GLU A 23 6.73 -3.89 31.70
CA GLU A 23 5.81 -2.78 31.39
C GLU A 23 6.08 -1.54 32.27
N GLU A 24 6.15 -1.71 33.59
CA GLU A 24 6.46 -0.61 34.53
C GLU A 24 7.85 0.00 34.24
N GLN A 25 8.82 -0.82 33.84
CA GLN A 25 10.17 -0.36 33.52
C GLN A 25 10.23 0.37 32.18
N GLN A 26 9.51 -0.10 31.17
CA GLN A 26 9.40 0.55 29.87
C GLN A 26 8.67 1.90 29.99
N GLN A 27 7.66 2.00 30.86
CA GLN A 27 7.03 3.30 31.15
C GLN A 27 8.04 4.29 31.76
N ARG A 28 8.89 3.85 32.69
CA ARG A 28 9.96 4.70 33.25
C ARG A 28 11.03 5.07 32.21
N LEU A 29 11.34 4.16 31.29
CA LEU A 29 12.26 4.43 30.18
C LEU A 29 11.68 5.48 29.24
N ALA A 30 10.42 5.33 28.81
CA ALA A 30 9.71 6.30 27.99
C ALA A 30 9.61 7.68 28.66
N GLU A 31 9.54 7.72 30.00
CA GLU A 31 9.55 8.96 30.76
C GLU A 31 10.93 9.60 30.93
N SER A 32 12.01 8.89 30.58
CA SER A 32 13.38 9.38 30.75
C SER A 32 13.65 10.61 29.86
N PRO A 33 14.52 11.55 30.29
CA PRO A 33 14.80 12.75 29.50
C PRO A 33 15.40 12.48 28.11
N VAL A 34 16.11 11.36 27.94
CA VAL A 34 16.72 10.98 26.66
C VAL A 34 15.65 10.46 25.72
N ALA A 35 14.88 9.45 26.16
CA ALA A 35 13.80 8.87 25.36
C ALA A 35 12.77 9.93 24.97
N LYS A 36 12.29 10.77 25.92
CA LYS A 36 11.35 11.85 25.61
C LYS A 36 11.85 12.78 24.51
N ARG A 37 13.11 13.17 24.55
CA ARG A 37 13.69 14.10 23.56
C ARG A 37 13.76 13.45 22.17
N GLU A 38 14.03 12.16 22.11
CA GLU A 38 14.16 11.42 20.85
C GLU A 38 12.80 11.06 20.25
N THR A 39 11.80 10.80 21.10
CA THR A 39 10.45 10.38 20.67
C THR A 39 9.45 11.54 20.60
N GLU A 40 9.83 12.76 21.00
CA GLU A 40 8.94 13.94 21.01
C GLU A 40 8.39 14.26 19.61
N GLY A 41 7.08 14.13 19.47
CA GLY A 41 6.36 14.33 18.21
C GLY A 41 6.78 13.35 17.12
N PHE A 42 7.32 12.18 17.48
CA PHE A 42 7.77 11.18 16.51
C PHE A 42 6.66 10.75 15.56
N VAL A 43 5.49 10.38 16.09
CA VAL A 43 4.35 9.89 15.29
C VAL A 43 3.88 10.95 14.30
N GLU A 44 3.72 12.19 14.75
CA GLU A 44 3.34 13.32 13.90
C GLU A 44 4.36 13.57 12.78
N LYS A 45 5.66 13.63 13.13
CA LYS A 45 6.73 13.84 12.16
C LYS A 45 6.91 12.67 11.21
N LEU A 46 6.63 11.45 11.65
CA LEU A 46 6.68 10.26 10.81
C LEU A 46 5.60 10.35 9.74
N ASN A 47 4.38 10.79 10.06
CA ASN A 47 3.30 10.97 9.09
C ASN A 47 3.61 11.98 7.98
N ASP A 48 4.60 12.87 8.18
CA ASP A 48 5.08 13.80 7.15
C ASP A 48 6.12 13.17 6.21
N ILE A 49 6.63 11.97 6.50
CA ILE A 49 7.64 11.26 5.71
C ILE A 49 6.93 10.46 4.61
N ARG A 50 7.15 10.82 3.35
CA ARG A 50 6.51 10.16 2.19
C ARG A 50 7.49 9.43 1.29
N SER A 51 8.78 9.62 1.50
CA SER A 51 9.83 9.04 0.68
C SER A 51 11.06 8.64 1.50
N VAL A 52 11.92 7.83 0.88
CA VAL A 52 13.26 7.54 1.40
C VAL A 52 14.06 8.83 1.63
N ASP A 53 13.92 9.81 0.74
CA ASP A 53 14.59 11.10 0.88
C ASP A 53 14.13 11.87 2.11
N ASP A 54 12.83 11.90 2.38
CA ASP A 54 12.26 12.55 3.58
C ASP A 54 12.77 11.88 4.85
N LEU A 55 12.76 10.54 4.88
CA LEU A 55 13.21 9.76 6.02
C LEU A 55 14.70 10.02 6.31
N LEU A 56 15.53 9.99 5.28
CA LEU A 56 16.98 10.23 5.40
C LEU A 56 17.30 11.68 5.74
N ALA A 57 16.47 12.65 5.33
CA ALA A 57 16.63 14.05 5.68
C ALA A 57 16.24 14.34 7.13
N ASN A 58 15.28 13.60 7.71
CA ASN A 58 14.81 13.81 9.07
C ASN A 58 15.58 12.95 10.09
N ARG A 59 16.72 13.49 10.56
CA ARG A 59 17.62 12.76 11.47
C ARG A 59 16.98 12.31 12.80
N ASN A 60 15.98 13.04 13.30
CA ASN A 60 15.30 12.65 14.54
C ASN A 60 14.40 11.43 14.32
N VAL A 61 13.60 11.44 13.25
CA VAL A 61 12.77 10.29 12.87
C VAL A 61 13.66 9.10 12.51
N LEU A 62 14.70 9.32 11.70
CA LEU A 62 15.65 8.27 11.33
C LEU A 62 16.32 7.63 12.55
N SER A 63 16.65 8.40 13.59
CA SER A 63 17.25 7.84 14.82
C SER A 63 16.31 6.87 15.53
N VAL A 64 15.03 7.21 15.65
CA VAL A 64 14.03 6.34 16.29
C VAL A 64 13.74 5.12 15.42
N VAL A 65 13.59 5.32 14.11
CA VAL A 65 13.40 4.23 13.14
C VAL A 65 14.56 3.25 13.21
N LEU A 66 15.80 3.71 13.02
CA LEU A 66 16.95 2.82 13.06
C LEU A 66 17.12 2.16 14.43
N GLY A 67 16.84 2.88 15.53
CA GLY A 67 16.83 2.29 16.87
C GLY A 67 15.79 1.17 17.02
N ALA A 68 14.60 1.32 16.44
CA ALA A 68 13.57 0.28 16.44
C ALA A 68 14.04 -1.00 15.71
N PHE A 69 14.89 -0.88 14.69
CA PHE A 69 15.45 -2.04 13.97
C PHE A 69 16.86 -2.42 14.43
N GLY A 70 17.37 -1.84 15.53
CA GLY A 70 18.73 -2.11 16.03
C GLY A 70 19.87 -1.64 15.10
N LEU A 71 19.58 -0.75 14.16
CA LEU A 71 20.50 -0.20 13.15
C LEU A 71 21.05 1.19 13.53
N GLN A 72 21.01 1.58 14.81
CA GLN A 72 21.40 2.92 15.27
C GLN A 72 22.84 3.31 14.89
N ASP A 73 23.77 2.35 14.86
CA ASP A 73 25.17 2.58 14.50
C ASP A 73 25.34 2.94 13.01
N ASP A 74 24.36 2.58 12.18
CA ASP A 74 24.36 2.81 10.74
C ASP A 74 23.72 4.15 10.34
N ILE A 75 23.35 5.01 11.30
CA ILE A 75 22.78 6.34 11.02
C ILE A 75 23.67 7.21 10.10
N GLY A 76 24.98 6.95 10.05
CA GLY A 76 25.93 7.60 9.15
C GLY A 76 26.03 7.00 7.75
N ASN A 77 25.52 5.78 7.54
CA ASN A 77 25.66 4.99 6.32
C ASN A 77 24.53 5.27 5.31
N THR A 78 24.27 6.56 5.04
CA THR A 78 23.12 7.02 4.25
C THR A 78 23.04 6.41 2.84
N GLY A 79 24.18 6.14 2.19
CA GLY A 79 24.20 5.49 0.88
C GLY A 79 23.80 4.02 0.89
N LEU A 80 24.05 3.30 2.00
CA LEU A 80 23.56 1.94 2.20
C LEU A 80 22.08 1.96 2.55
N LEU A 81 21.69 2.78 3.53
CA LEU A 81 20.30 2.93 3.98
C LEU A 81 19.37 3.29 2.82
N ARG A 82 19.79 4.23 1.96
CA ARG A 82 19.07 4.57 0.73
C ARG A 82 18.80 3.35 -0.14
N LYS A 83 19.85 2.60 -0.49
CA LYS A 83 19.73 1.42 -1.37
C LYS A 83 18.91 0.29 -0.74
N VAL A 84 18.89 0.19 0.58
CA VAL A 84 18.07 -0.77 1.30
C VAL A 84 16.60 -0.36 1.25
N LEU A 85 16.30 0.90 1.56
CA LEU A 85 14.94 1.42 1.62
C LEU A 85 14.29 1.58 0.23
N GLU A 86 15.07 1.93 -0.80
CA GLU A 86 14.61 2.03 -2.20
C GLU A 86 14.44 0.66 -2.88
N ALA A 87 14.94 -0.42 -2.27
CA ALA A 87 14.84 -1.76 -2.84
C ALA A 87 13.47 -2.39 -2.54
N ASP A 88 12.95 -3.14 -3.51
CA ASP A 88 11.79 -4.00 -3.32
C ASP A 88 12.17 -5.19 -2.39
N PRO A 89 11.58 -5.29 -1.18
CA PRO A 89 11.84 -6.40 -0.26
C PRO A 89 11.28 -7.74 -0.77
N SER A 90 10.32 -7.73 -1.70
CA SER A 90 9.75 -8.95 -2.29
C SER A 90 10.65 -9.57 -3.37
N ASP A 91 11.51 -8.77 -4.01
CA ASP A 91 12.51 -9.29 -4.94
C ASP A 91 13.63 -10.00 -4.18
N SER A 92 13.65 -11.33 -4.31
CA SER A 92 14.70 -12.21 -3.76
C SER A 92 16.15 -11.81 -4.13
N ASN A 93 16.36 -11.04 -5.19
CA ASN A 93 17.69 -10.56 -5.61
C ASN A 93 18.02 -9.15 -5.12
N SER A 94 17.09 -8.50 -4.42
CA SER A 94 17.26 -7.14 -3.91
C SER A 94 18.36 -7.07 -2.85
N LEU A 95 18.91 -5.87 -2.65
CA LEU A 95 20.00 -5.67 -1.69
C LEU A 95 19.66 -6.17 -0.28
N PRO A 96 18.52 -5.81 0.36
CA PRO A 96 18.19 -6.28 1.69
C PRO A 96 18.16 -7.81 1.80
N ASN A 97 17.63 -8.52 0.78
CA ASN A 97 17.59 -9.99 0.74
C ASN A 97 18.97 -10.65 0.63
N ARG A 98 20.01 -9.89 0.28
CA ARG A 98 21.38 -10.38 0.08
C ARG A 98 22.34 -9.93 1.17
N LEU A 99 21.91 -9.04 2.06
CA LEU A 99 22.72 -8.61 3.19
C LEU A 99 22.79 -9.75 4.23
N PRO A 100 23.96 -10.00 4.85
CA PRO A 100 24.08 -10.97 5.93
C PRO A 100 23.23 -10.61 7.16
N ASP A 101 22.94 -9.33 7.32
CA ASP A 101 22.21 -8.77 8.44
C ASP A 101 20.74 -8.57 8.03
N SER A 102 19.85 -9.42 8.53
CA SER A 102 18.42 -9.43 8.18
C SER A 102 17.67 -8.19 8.63
N ARG A 103 18.24 -7.39 9.53
CA ARG A 103 17.60 -6.18 10.06
C ARG A 103 17.35 -5.12 9.00
N TYR A 104 18.21 -5.10 7.97
CA TYR A 104 18.00 -4.28 6.80
C TYR A 104 16.80 -4.74 5.97
N LEU A 105 16.55 -6.05 5.91
CA LEU A 105 15.36 -6.61 5.30
C LEU A 105 14.13 -6.29 6.15
N ASP A 106 14.20 -6.42 7.48
CA ASP A 106 13.09 -6.06 8.38
C ASP A 106 12.72 -4.57 8.22
N LEU A 107 13.72 -3.68 8.18
CA LEU A 107 13.53 -2.25 7.93
C LEU A 107 12.90 -1.99 6.55
N ALA A 108 13.47 -2.60 5.50
CA ALA A 108 12.98 -2.46 4.14
C ALA A 108 11.57 -3.05 3.96
N THR A 109 11.22 -4.10 4.70
CA THR A 109 9.89 -4.73 4.65
C THR A 109 8.86 -3.91 5.41
N ALA A 110 9.23 -3.37 6.57
CA ALA A 110 8.32 -2.53 7.35
C ALA A 110 7.97 -1.23 6.65
N PHE A 111 8.94 -0.57 6.04
CA PHE A 111 8.67 0.66 5.28
C PHE A 111 8.25 0.35 3.84
N ASN A 112 8.90 -0.60 3.16
CA ASN A 112 8.53 -1.03 1.82
C ASN A 112 8.35 0.13 0.82
N PHE A 113 9.25 1.12 0.84
CA PHE A 113 9.20 2.24 -0.11
C PHE A 113 9.47 1.79 -1.56
N GLY A 114 10.18 0.68 -1.75
CA GLY A 114 10.57 0.15 -3.05
C GLY A 114 9.71 -0.98 -3.61
N GLY A 115 8.73 -1.48 -2.86
CA GLY A 115 7.86 -2.61 -3.26
C GLY A 115 6.38 -2.26 -3.26
N GLU A 116 5.54 -3.20 -3.69
CA GLU A 116 4.08 -3.04 -3.73
C GLU A 116 3.47 -3.15 -2.32
N GLY A 117 2.38 -2.41 -2.04
CA GLY A 117 1.60 -2.55 -0.79
C GLY A 117 1.99 -1.64 0.38
N GLY A 118 3.00 -0.77 0.25
CA GLY A 118 3.32 0.27 1.23
C GLY A 118 3.75 -0.27 2.61
N ALA A 119 3.73 0.59 3.62
CA ALA A 119 4.23 0.28 4.95
C ALA A 119 3.48 -0.90 5.61
N GLN A 120 4.21 -1.89 6.09
CA GLN A 120 3.66 -3.16 6.58
C GLN A 120 3.55 -3.16 8.11
N LEU A 121 2.39 -2.80 8.65
CA LEU A 121 2.15 -2.84 10.10
C LEU A 121 2.31 -4.25 10.69
N ASP A 122 1.89 -5.29 9.97
CA ASP A 122 2.01 -6.69 10.40
C ASP A 122 3.47 -7.14 10.57
N SER A 123 4.41 -6.50 9.86
CA SER A 123 5.85 -6.75 10.05
C SER A 123 6.38 -6.16 11.37
N LEU A 124 5.70 -5.16 11.92
CA LEU A 124 6.07 -4.47 13.17
C LEU A 124 5.36 -5.05 14.39
N ILE A 125 4.11 -5.46 14.21
CA ILE A 125 3.32 -6.08 15.26
C ILE A 125 3.83 -7.52 15.43
N ARG A 126 4.37 -7.83 16.61
CA ARG A 126 4.55 -9.22 17.04
C ARG A 126 3.16 -9.84 17.15
N VAL A 127 2.68 -10.45 16.06
CA VAL A 127 1.31 -10.95 16.01
C VAL A 127 1.22 -12.10 17.01
N SER A 128 0.48 -11.87 18.09
CA SER A 128 0.06 -12.94 18.99
C SER A 128 -0.56 -14.05 18.14
N PRO A 129 -0.23 -15.35 18.34
CA PRO A 129 -0.84 -16.45 17.60
C PRO A 129 -2.37 -16.40 17.58
N VAL A 130 -2.97 -15.77 18.60
CA VAL A 130 -4.41 -15.54 18.72
C VAL A 130 -4.96 -14.54 17.69
N VAL A 131 -4.18 -13.53 17.29
CA VAL A 131 -4.56 -12.53 16.29
C VAL A 131 -4.46 -13.09 14.87
N GLN A 132 -3.43 -13.90 14.57
CA GLN A 132 -3.37 -14.66 13.31
C GLN A 132 -4.57 -15.59 13.15
N GLN A 133 -4.88 -16.36 14.20
CA GLN A 133 -6.04 -17.25 14.19
C GLN A 133 -7.37 -16.49 14.06
N LEU A 134 -7.45 -15.23 14.51
CA LEU A 134 -8.63 -14.39 14.35
C LEU A 134 -8.78 -13.90 12.90
N ALA A 135 -7.69 -13.46 12.27
CA ALA A 135 -7.65 -12.96 10.90
C ALA A 135 -7.98 -14.03 9.84
N ASP A 136 -7.88 -15.32 10.20
CA ASP A 136 -8.31 -16.43 9.36
C ASP A 136 -9.85 -16.58 9.23
N TYR A 137 -10.64 -15.85 10.05
CA TYR A 137 -12.10 -15.89 10.00
C TYR A 137 -12.66 -14.77 9.12
N ASP A 138 -13.00 -15.09 7.87
CA ASP A 138 -13.65 -14.15 6.93
C ASP A 138 -15.16 -13.91 7.25
N ASP A 139 -15.74 -14.65 8.20
CA ASP A 139 -17.16 -14.60 8.57
C ASP A 139 -17.34 -14.47 10.10
N VAL A 140 -17.93 -13.34 10.51
CA VAL A 140 -18.22 -12.98 11.91
C VAL A 140 -19.13 -14.00 12.58
N ASP A 141 -20.14 -14.52 11.88
CA ASP A 141 -21.08 -15.48 12.43
C ASP A 141 -20.39 -16.83 12.70
N VAL A 142 -19.47 -17.24 11.83
CA VAL A 142 -18.68 -18.48 12.03
C VAL A 142 -17.80 -18.37 13.28
N PHE A 143 -17.07 -17.26 13.42
CA PHE A 143 -16.22 -16.99 14.58
C PHE A 143 -17.04 -16.97 15.88
N LEU A 144 -18.15 -16.21 15.91
CA LEU A 144 -18.97 -16.06 17.11
C LEU A 144 -19.80 -17.30 17.44
N ALA A 145 -20.17 -18.13 16.45
CA ALA A 145 -20.94 -19.34 16.68
C ALA A 145 -20.14 -20.38 17.47
N GLY A 146 -18.85 -20.54 17.15
CA GLY A 146 -17.97 -21.48 17.84
C GLY A 146 -18.45 -22.93 17.67
N GLU A 147 -18.84 -23.32 16.46
CA GLU A 147 -19.49 -24.61 16.22
C GLU A 147 -18.51 -25.77 16.44
N LYS A 148 -17.25 -25.62 16.03
CA LYS A 148 -16.19 -26.62 16.25
C LYS A 148 -15.47 -26.38 17.57
N SER A 149 -14.80 -27.41 18.07
CA SER A 149 -13.99 -27.30 19.30
C SER A 149 -12.81 -26.35 19.17
N GLN A 150 -12.25 -26.24 17.97
CA GLN A 150 -11.15 -25.33 17.63
C GLN A 150 -11.65 -23.87 17.69
N ASP A 151 -12.77 -23.56 17.03
CA ASP A 151 -13.39 -22.22 17.06
C ASP A 151 -13.71 -21.74 18.49
N ARG A 152 -14.14 -22.64 19.39
CA ARG A 152 -14.38 -22.30 20.80
C ARG A 152 -13.11 -22.02 21.59
N ALA A 153 -11.99 -22.62 21.21
CA ALA A 153 -10.69 -22.34 21.81
C ALA A 153 -10.20 -20.97 21.33
N VAL A 154 -10.21 -20.75 20.01
CA VAL A 154 -9.86 -19.45 19.40
C VAL A 154 -10.71 -18.34 20.00
N PHE A 155 -12.03 -18.45 20.00
CA PHE A 155 -12.92 -17.45 20.59
C PHE A 155 -12.55 -17.12 22.05
N ARG A 156 -12.28 -18.13 22.89
CA ARG A 156 -11.92 -17.90 24.30
C ARG A 156 -10.57 -17.20 24.43
N GLU A 157 -9.59 -17.64 23.65
CA GLU A 157 -8.24 -17.08 23.63
C GLU A 157 -8.27 -15.64 23.12
N THR A 158 -9.05 -15.35 22.08
CA THR A 158 -9.30 -14.01 21.57
C THR A 158 -9.92 -13.11 22.63
N MET A 159 -10.98 -13.57 23.31
CA MET A 159 -11.61 -12.77 24.37
C MET A 159 -10.63 -12.43 25.50
N ALA A 160 -9.75 -13.38 25.87
CA ALA A 160 -8.74 -13.18 26.90
C ALA A 160 -7.60 -12.28 26.43
N HIS A 161 -7.16 -12.42 25.18
CA HIS A 161 -6.07 -11.63 24.60
C HIS A 161 -6.43 -10.14 24.51
N PHE A 162 -7.66 -9.84 24.13
CA PHE A 162 -8.17 -8.46 24.08
C PHE A 162 -8.79 -8.01 25.42
N GLU A 163 -8.77 -8.82 26.49
CA GLU A 163 -9.36 -8.47 27.79
C GLU A 163 -10.86 -8.07 27.73
N ILE A 164 -11.61 -8.71 26.83
CA ILE A 164 -13.03 -8.45 26.54
C ILE A 164 -13.92 -9.63 26.99
N GLU A 165 -13.45 -10.50 27.90
CA GLU A 165 -14.21 -11.67 28.36
C GLU A 165 -15.55 -11.30 28.98
N LYS A 166 -15.66 -10.09 29.54
CA LYS A 166 -16.92 -9.53 30.05
C LYS A 166 -18.01 -9.40 28.97
N TYR A 167 -17.63 -9.29 27.70
CA TYR A 167 -18.54 -9.21 26.55
C TYR A 167 -18.80 -10.56 25.88
N ALA A 168 -18.08 -11.62 26.24
CA ALA A 168 -18.11 -12.92 25.57
C ALA A 168 -19.52 -13.56 25.46
N ASN A 169 -20.42 -13.25 26.40
CA ASN A 169 -21.79 -13.76 26.41
C ASN A 169 -22.76 -12.95 25.54
N ASN A 170 -22.36 -11.77 25.06
CA ASN A 170 -23.20 -10.88 24.26
C ASN A 170 -22.80 -10.94 22.77
N LYS A 171 -23.14 -12.05 22.13
CA LYS A 171 -22.78 -12.30 20.72
C LYS A 171 -23.30 -11.22 19.77
N PHE A 172 -24.50 -10.68 20.02
CA PHE A 172 -25.05 -9.60 19.18
C PHE A 172 -24.19 -8.34 19.26
N PHE A 173 -23.79 -7.95 20.46
CA PHE A 173 -22.92 -6.78 20.65
C PHE A 173 -21.55 -6.99 20.00
N LEU A 174 -20.92 -8.13 20.22
CA LEU A 174 -19.64 -8.45 19.59
C LEU A 174 -19.75 -8.47 18.06
N LYS A 175 -20.86 -9.00 17.52
CA LYS A 175 -21.16 -8.95 16.08
C LYS A 175 -21.23 -7.51 15.58
N THR A 176 -21.98 -6.64 16.27
CA THR A 176 -22.08 -5.22 15.89
C THR A 176 -20.73 -4.50 15.97
N VAL A 177 -19.85 -4.89 16.90
CA VAL A 177 -18.48 -4.36 16.97
C VAL A 177 -17.65 -4.81 15.78
N LEU A 178 -17.68 -6.11 15.44
CA LEU A 178 -16.87 -6.70 14.36
C LEU A 178 -17.36 -6.36 12.94
N GLU A 179 -18.66 -6.10 12.78
CA GLU A 179 -19.23 -5.67 11.49
C GLU A 179 -19.17 -4.15 11.29
N SER A 180 -18.69 -3.40 12.27
CA SER A 180 -18.61 -1.94 12.22
C SER A 180 -17.67 -1.50 11.09
N ASP A 181 -18.08 -0.47 10.35
CA ASP A 181 -17.22 0.23 9.41
C ASP A 181 -16.16 1.02 10.19
N LEU A 182 -14.89 0.62 10.15
CA LEU A 182 -13.85 1.26 10.95
C LEU A 182 -13.42 2.61 10.37
N ASP A 183 -13.67 2.85 9.09
CA ASP A 183 -13.32 4.10 8.40
C ASP A 183 -14.31 5.24 8.73
N ASP A 184 -15.52 4.93 9.19
CA ASP A 184 -16.46 5.93 9.71
C ASP A 184 -16.12 6.29 11.19
N PRO A 185 -15.69 7.53 11.51
CA PRO A 185 -15.40 7.95 12.88
C PRO A 185 -16.61 7.86 13.83
N ASN A 186 -17.83 7.81 13.28
CA ASN A 186 -19.08 7.65 14.02
C ASN A 186 -19.59 6.21 14.05
N SER A 187 -18.81 5.23 13.62
CA SER A 187 -19.22 3.84 13.63
C SER A 187 -19.45 3.29 15.04
N PHE A 188 -20.02 2.09 15.14
CA PHE A 188 -20.34 1.52 16.45
C PHE A 188 -19.07 1.21 17.23
N ALA A 189 -18.05 0.64 16.59
CA ALA A 189 -16.75 0.33 17.22
C ALA A 189 -16.03 1.61 17.68
N ASN A 190 -15.95 2.64 16.83
CA ASN A 190 -15.26 3.90 17.12
C ASN A 190 -15.89 4.70 18.28
N ARG A 191 -17.17 4.48 18.58
CA ARG A 191 -17.88 5.14 19.69
C ARG A 191 -17.80 4.39 21.02
N GLN A 192 -17.14 3.23 21.09
CA GLN A 192 -17.06 2.47 22.34
C GLN A 192 -16.13 3.14 23.35
N THR A 193 -16.51 3.11 24.62
CA THR A 193 -15.67 3.64 25.71
C THR A 193 -14.54 2.69 26.10
N ASP A 194 -14.67 1.40 25.77
CA ASP A 194 -13.66 0.40 26.02
C ASP A 194 -12.71 0.31 24.81
N PRO A 195 -11.44 0.77 24.94
CA PRO A 195 -10.50 0.80 23.82
C PRO A 195 -10.16 -0.62 23.30
N ASN A 196 -10.36 -1.65 24.12
CA ASN A 196 -10.06 -3.02 23.73
C ASN A 196 -11.04 -3.58 22.71
N LEU A 197 -12.26 -3.05 22.62
CA LEU A 197 -13.25 -3.44 21.60
C LEU A 197 -12.88 -2.92 20.22
N LEU A 198 -12.28 -1.73 20.14
CA LEU A 198 -11.78 -1.17 18.89
C LEU A 198 -10.60 -2.00 18.38
N ARG A 199 -9.63 -2.29 19.26
CA ARG A 199 -8.49 -3.17 18.95
C ARG A 199 -8.93 -4.55 18.48
N PHE A 200 -9.99 -5.08 19.08
CA PHE A 200 -10.59 -6.35 18.69
C PHE A 200 -11.26 -6.29 17.30
N ALA A 201 -11.97 -5.21 16.97
CA ALA A 201 -12.55 -5.02 15.64
C ALA A 201 -11.48 -4.84 14.55
N GLN A 202 -10.48 -4.01 14.83
CA GLN A 202 -9.32 -3.80 13.95
C GLN A 202 -8.58 -5.12 13.65
N ALA A 203 -8.38 -5.96 14.67
CA ALA A 203 -7.73 -7.26 14.51
C ALA A 203 -8.56 -8.28 13.72
N PHE A 204 -9.89 -8.10 13.61
CA PHE A 204 -10.75 -8.95 12.80
C PHE A 204 -10.77 -8.51 11.33
N ASP A 205 -10.62 -7.21 11.07
CA ASP A 205 -10.70 -6.60 9.73
C ASP A 205 -9.36 -6.62 8.94
N LEU A 206 -8.40 -7.44 9.37
CA LEU A 206 -7.04 -7.52 8.79
C LEU A 206 -7.00 -8.04 7.34
N LYS A 207 -8.12 -8.54 6.80
CA LYS A 207 -8.29 -8.81 5.36
C LYS A 207 -9.22 -7.77 4.72
N GLY A 208 -8.78 -6.51 4.80
CA GLY A 208 -9.40 -5.32 4.23
C GLY A 208 -10.55 -5.59 3.27
N LYS A 209 -11.76 -5.24 3.70
CA LYS A 209 -12.90 -5.12 2.78
C LYS A 209 -12.49 -4.20 1.66
N SER A 210 -12.53 -4.72 0.44
CA SER A 210 -12.26 -4.02 -0.80
C SER A 210 -12.84 -2.61 -0.77
N ALA A 211 -11.97 -1.64 -0.98
CA ALA A 211 -12.37 -0.28 -1.34
C ALA A 211 -13.39 -0.37 -2.48
N VAL A 212 -14.61 0.09 -2.21
CA VAL A 212 -15.57 0.42 -3.23
C VAL A 212 -15.04 1.69 -3.90
N PRO A 213 -14.86 1.75 -5.23
CA PRO A 213 -14.47 2.99 -5.89
C PRO A 213 -15.52 4.08 -5.63
N PRO A 214 -15.13 5.35 -5.49
CA PRO A 214 -16.09 6.43 -5.37
C PRO A 214 -16.95 6.48 -6.64
N ALA A 215 -18.25 6.21 -6.50
CA ALA A 215 -19.22 6.45 -7.55
C ALA A 215 -19.27 7.97 -7.85
N GLY A 216 -18.95 8.40 -9.08
CA GLY A 216 -19.22 9.79 -9.47
C GLY A 216 -18.63 10.39 -10.75
N GLU A 217 -17.76 9.74 -11.54
CA GLU A 217 -17.21 10.34 -12.77
C GLU A 217 -17.84 9.73 -14.03
N ALA A 218 -18.12 10.55 -15.05
CA ALA A 218 -18.69 10.07 -16.32
C ALA A 218 -17.66 9.21 -17.07
N THR A 219 -18.00 7.94 -17.31
CA THR A 219 -17.16 6.99 -18.04
C THR A 219 -17.63 6.84 -19.49
N ILE A 220 -16.83 6.22 -20.34
CA ILE A 220 -17.22 5.89 -21.71
C ILE A 220 -18.45 4.98 -21.74
N TYR A 221 -18.65 4.17 -20.68
CA TYR A 221 -19.80 3.29 -20.50
C TYR A 221 -21.06 4.08 -20.13
N SER A 222 -20.99 4.95 -19.12
CA SER A 222 -22.13 5.78 -18.74
C SER A 222 -22.52 6.77 -19.84
N PHE A 223 -21.52 7.28 -20.56
CA PHE A 223 -21.73 8.10 -21.75
C PHE A 223 -22.45 7.31 -22.86
N ALA A 224 -21.98 6.10 -23.17
CA ALA A 224 -22.59 5.26 -24.20
C ALA A 224 -24.05 4.91 -23.84
N ASP A 225 -24.33 4.61 -22.57
CA ASP A 225 -25.69 4.33 -22.10
C ASP A 225 -26.66 5.49 -22.33
N VAL A 226 -26.18 6.74 -22.25
CA VAL A 226 -27.00 7.94 -22.45
C VAL A 226 -27.11 8.32 -23.92
N ILE A 227 -26.02 8.23 -24.69
CA ILE A 227 -25.97 8.75 -26.07
C ILE A 227 -26.43 7.74 -27.13
N ARG A 228 -26.22 6.44 -26.92
CA ARG A 228 -26.39 5.40 -27.98
C ARG A 228 -27.76 5.44 -28.66
N ASP A 229 -28.83 5.62 -27.90
CA ASP A 229 -30.20 5.70 -28.44
C ASP A 229 -30.53 7.07 -29.07
N GLU A 230 -29.75 8.11 -28.75
CA GLU A 230 -29.94 9.47 -29.25
C GLU A 230 -29.17 9.74 -30.55
N VAL A 231 -28.10 8.98 -30.84
CA VAL A 231 -27.23 9.17 -32.03
C VAL A 231 -28.00 9.40 -33.34
N PRO A 232 -29.05 8.63 -33.68
CA PRO A 232 -29.79 8.85 -34.94
C PRO A 232 -30.44 10.23 -35.06
N ASN A 233 -30.65 10.92 -33.93
CA ASN A 233 -31.28 12.23 -33.85
C ASN A 233 -30.29 13.36 -33.51
N LEU A 234 -28.99 13.04 -33.35
CA LEU A 234 -27.93 14.02 -33.10
C LEU A 234 -27.28 14.42 -34.42
N LEU A 235 -27.97 15.24 -35.22
CA LEU A 235 -27.51 15.63 -36.56
C LEU A 235 -26.71 16.94 -36.55
N SER A 236 -26.97 17.81 -35.57
CA SER A 236 -26.39 19.14 -35.46
C SER A 236 -25.98 19.47 -34.02
N ALA A 237 -25.19 20.53 -33.84
CA ALA A 237 -24.81 21.01 -32.52
C ALA A 237 -26.03 21.37 -31.66
N ASP A 238 -27.06 21.98 -32.26
CA ASP A 238 -28.29 22.36 -31.54
C ASP A 238 -29.04 21.12 -31.01
N ASP A 239 -29.01 19.99 -31.74
CA ASP A 239 -29.61 18.74 -31.27
C ASP A 239 -28.96 18.25 -29.97
N LEU A 240 -27.64 18.39 -29.82
CA LEU A 240 -26.93 18.03 -28.60
C LEU A 240 -27.21 19.03 -27.47
N LEU A 241 -27.23 20.33 -27.79
CA LEU A 241 -27.49 21.40 -26.81
C LEU A 241 -28.92 21.30 -26.22
N GLU A 242 -29.88 20.82 -27.00
CA GLU A 242 -31.26 20.56 -26.54
C GLU A 242 -31.40 19.29 -25.67
N ARG A 243 -30.32 18.52 -25.47
CA ARG A 243 -30.29 17.27 -24.70
C ARG A 243 -29.36 17.40 -23.49
N PRO A 244 -29.82 18.00 -22.36
CA PRO A 244 -28.97 18.31 -21.22
C PRO A 244 -28.21 17.11 -20.64
N ALA A 245 -28.82 15.92 -20.62
CA ALA A 245 -28.16 14.71 -20.11
C ALA A 245 -27.01 14.25 -21.02
N ALA A 246 -27.23 14.22 -22.34
CA ALA A 246 -26.20 13.86 -23.31
C ALA A 246 -25.09 14.91 -23.37
N LEU A 247 -25.46 16.19 -23.28
CA LEU A 247 -24.50 17.29 -23.22
C LEU A 247 -23.65 17.24 -21.97
N SER A 248 -24.25 17.04 -20.78
CA SER A 248 -23.50 16.91 -19.53
C SER A 248 -22.52 15.74 -19.60
N GLN A 249 -22.98 14.55 -20.00
CA GLN A 249 -22.10 13.39 -20.13
C GLN A 249 -20.96 13.63 -21.13
N ALA A 250 -21.22 14.33 -22.24
CA ALA A 250 -20.19 14.69 -23.20
C ALA A 250 -19.17 15.68 -22.61
N LEU A 251 -19.63 16.71 -21.91
CA LEU A 251 -18.74 17.69 -21.27
C LEU A 251 -17.90 17.03 -20.16
N ASP A 252 -18.52 16.21 -19.32
CA ASP A 252 -17.87 15.49 -18.22
C ASP A 252 -16.82 14.50 -18.76
N LEU A 253 -17.17 13.70 -19.78
CA LEU A 253 -16.25 12.74 -20.42
C LEU A 253 -15.01 13.43 -21.02
N PHE A 254 -15.18 14.63 -21.59
CA PHE A 254 -14.08 15.43 -22.12
C PHE A 254 -13.44 16.33 -21.05
N GLY A 255 -13.93 16.32 -19.80
CA GLY A 255 -13.47 17.13 -18.66
C GLY A 255 -13.62 18.64 -18.86
N ILE A 256 -14.61 19.07 -19.65
CA ILE A 256 -14.91 20.48 -19.90
C ILE A 256 -15.87 20.96 -18.81
N GLU A 257 -15.34 21.74 -17.88
CA GLU A 257 -16.10 22.27 -16.74
C GLU A 257 -16.17 23.80 -16.79
N GLY A 258 -17.07 24.38 -15.97
CA GLY A 258 -17.10 25.82 -15.72
C GLY A 258 -17.81 26.65 -16.79
N LEU A 259 -18.55 26.03 -17.70
CA LEU A 259 -19.44 26.72 -18.64
C LEU A 259 -20.77 27.04 -17.96
N ASP A 260 -21.20 28.30 -18.00
CA ASP A 260 -22.54 28.72 -17.59
C ASP A 260 -23.48 28.69 -18.80
N LEU A 261 -24.19 27.57 -18.97
CA LEU A 261 -25.07 27.32 -20.12
C LEU A 261 -26.50 27.85 -19.90
N ASP A 262 -26.81 28.39 -18.74
CA ASP A 262 -28.15 28.88 -18.44
C ASP A 262 -28.47 30.17 -19.23
N PRO A 263 -29.70 30.32 -19.76
CA PRO A 263 -30.10 31.54 -20.45
C PRO A 263 -30.00 32.77 -19.56
N VAL A 264 -29.45 33.86 -20.09
CA VAL A 264 -29.26 35.13 -19.38
C VAL A 264 -30.28 36.17 -19.84
N ALA A 265 -30.71 37.04 -18.93
CA ALA A 265 -31.64 38.12 -19.30
C ALA A 265 -30.91 39.24 -20.04
N ASP A 266 -31.37 39.59 -21.24
CA ASP A 266 -30.87 40.73 -21.99
C ASP A 266 -31.10 42.03 -21.20
N SER A 267 -30.03 42.81 -21.03
CA SER A 267 -30.05 44.02 -20.19
C SER A 267 -30.92 45.15 -20.72
N ALA A 268 -31.29 45.13 -22.01
CA ALA A 268 -32.09 46.15 -22.66
C ALA A 268 -33.57 45.73 -22.85
N THR A 269 -33.86 44.45 -23.08
CA THR A 269 -35.21 43.94 -23.36
C THR A 269 -35.79 43.10 -22.24
N GLY A 270 -34.96 42.52 -21.36
CA GLY A 270 -35.37 41.58 -20.32
C GLY A 270 -35.76 40.19 -20.85
N GLU A 271 -35.55 39.93 -22.14
CA GLU A 271 -35.79 38.63 -22.76
C GLU A 271 -34.65 37.66 -22.42
N LEU A 272 -34.95 36.37 -22.25
CA LEU A 272 -33.92 35.36 -22.06
C LEU A 272 -33.20 35.13 -23.39
N VAL A 273 -31.88 35.24 -23.38
CA VAL A 273 -31.01 34.99 -24.52
C VAL A 273 -29.95 33.96 -24.13
N ASP A 274 -29.36 33.31 -25.13
CA ASP A 274 -28.26 32.37 -24.93
C ASP A 274 -27.10 33.06 -24.19
N SER A 275 -26.49 32.34 -23.25
CA SER A 275 -25.29 32.81 -22.57
C SER A 275 -24.11 32.87 -23.55
N ALA A 276 -23.08 33.65 -23.19
CA ALA A 276 -21.86 33.71 -23.98
C ALA A 276 -21.19 32.32 -24.11
N ASP A 277 -21.23 31.52 -23.04
CA ASP A 277 -20.65 30.18 -23.01
C ASP A 277 -21.45 29.19 -23.88
N LEU A 278 -22.79 29.30 -23.91
CA LEU A 278 -23.63 28.50 -24.79
C LEU A 278 -23.38 28.84 -26.26
N ILE A 279 -23.24 30.13 -26.60
CA ILE A 279 -22.88 30.58 -27.96
C ILE A 279 -21.50 30.05 -28.34
N PHE A 280 -20.50 30.19 -27.45
CA PHE A 280 -19.15 29.71 -27.68
C PHE A 280 -19.12 28.18 -27.90
N LEU A 281 -19.79 27.41 -27.05
CA LEU A 281 -19.86 25.96 -27.19
C LEU A 281 -20.53 25.54 -28.49
N ARG A 282 -21.60 26.24 -28.91
CA ARG A 282 -22.24 26.04 -30.21
C ARG A 282 -21.26 26.28 -31.36
N ASP A 283 -20.49 27.36 -31.31
CA ASP A 283 -19.50 27.69 -32.35
C ASP A 283 -18.34 26.68 -32.39
N VAL A 284 -17.91 26.18 -31.23
CA VAL A 284 -16.93 25.08 -31.12
C VAL A 284 -17.47 23.83 -31.81
N LEU A 285 -18.68 23.36 -31.46
CA LEU A 285 -19.26 22.13 -32.00
C LEU A 285 -19.51 22.18 -33.52
N ASN A 286 -19.70 23.39 -34.08
CA ASN A 286 -19.86 23.62 -35.52
C ASN A 286 -18.54 23.91 -36.25
N SER A 287 -17.40 23.89 -35.56
CA SER A 287 -16.11 24.23 -36.16
C SER A 287 -15.65 23.18 -37.18
N ASP A 288 -15.16 23.66 -38.32
CA ASP A 288 -14.39 22.86 -39.26
C ASP A 288 -12.95 22.70 -38.73
N LEU A 289 -12.58 21.47 -38.36
CA LEU A 289 -11.27 21.20 -37.79
C LEU A 289 -10.13 21.22 -38.81
N ASP A 290 -10.43 21.21 -40.12
CA ASP A 290 -9.43 21.40 -41.17
C ASP A 290 -9.05 22.88 -41.35
N ASP A 291 -9.87 23.82 -40.86
CA ASP A 291 -9.52 25.25 -40.79
C ASP A 291 -8.79 25.57 -39.49
N GLU A 292 -7.49 25.89 -39.58
CA GLU A 292 -6.67 26.31 -38.44
C GLU A 292 -7.27 27.51 -37.68
N ASN A 293 -8.14 28.32 -38.31
CA ASN A 293 -8.77 29.50 -37.71
C ASN A 293 -10.16 29.24 -37.14
N SER A 294 -10.66 27.99 -37.16
CA SER A 294 -11.96 27.67 -36.57
C SER A 294 -11.96 27.91 -35.06
N VAL A 295 -13.16 28.16 -34.50
CA VAL A 295 -13.30 28.52 -33.07
C VAL A 295 -12.72 27.43 -32.17
N ALA A 296 -12.95 26.16 -32.51
CA ALA A 296 -12.40 25.02 -31.77
C ALA A 296 -10.86 24.94 -31.85
N ASN A 297 -10.25 25.21 -33.00
CA ASN A 297 -8.78 25.22 -33.17
C ASN A 297 -8.10 26.43 -32.53
N GLN A 298 -8.82 27.56 -32.42
CA GLN A 298 -8.34 28.79 -31.78
C GLN A 298 -8.55 28.80 -30.26
N ALA A 299 -9.35 27.88 -29.71
CA ALA A 299 -9.54 27.76 -28.28
C ALA A 299 -8.22 27.41 -27.57
N GLU A 300 -7.93 28.07 -26.45
CA GLU A 300 -6.72 27.77 -25.65
C GLU A 300 -6.74 26.34 -25.11
N ASP A 301 -7.93 25.87 -24.77
CA ASP A 301 -8.16 24.51 -24.30
C ASP A 301 -8.48 23.57 -25.46
N LYS A 302 -7.51 22.69 -25.76
CA LYS A 302 -7.61 21.71 -26.84
C LYS A 302 -8.74 20.70 -26.68
N ARG A 303 -9.33 20.58 -25.48
CA ARG A 303 -10.49 19.71 -25.23
C ARG A 303 -11.70 20.12 -26.06
N PHE A 304 -11.84 21.41 -26.41
CA PHE A 304 -12.91 21.89 -27.29
C PHE A 304 -12.78 21.35 -28.73
N ALA A 305 -11.56 21.34 -29.29
CA ALA A 305 -11.30 20.71 -30.59
C ALA A 305 -11.52 19.19 -30.56
N ALA A 306 -11.14 18.54 -29.45
CA ALA A 306 -11.43 17.12 -29.25
C ALA A 306 -12.94 16.84 -29.21
N LEU A 307 -13.71 17.63 -28.46
CA LEU A 307 -15.17 17.52 -28.38
C LEU A 307 -15.83 17.73 -29.75
N ALA A 308 -15.47 18.79 -30.48
CA ALA A 308 -15.99 19.05 -31.82
C ALA A 308 -15.67 17.90 -32.78
N GLY A 309 -14.44 17.37 -32.71
CA GLY A 309 -13.98 16.24 -33.53
C GLY A 309 -14.57 14.90 -33.15
N ALA A 310 -15.07 14.74 -31.93
CA ALA A 310 -15.77 13.54 -31.50
C ALA A 310 -17.18 13.44 -32.10
N PHE A 311 -17.88 14.57 -32.19
CA PHE A 311 -19.24 14.65 -32.73
C PHE A 311 -19.28 14.89 -34.24
N GLU A 312 -18.32 15.60 -34.84
CA GLU A 312 -18.21 15.81 -36.29
C GLU A 312 -19.49 16.38 -36.93
N PHE A 313 -20.18 17.30 -36.23
CA PHE A 313 -21.49 17.83 -36.68
C PHE A 313 -21.48 18.42 -38.10
N PRO A 314 -20.46 19.16 -38.57
CA PRO A 314 -20.41 19.60 -39.97
C PRO A 314 -20.54 18.43 -40.96
N ALA A 315 -19.84 17.33 -40.73
CA ALA A 315 -19.89 16.14 -41.58
C ALA A 315 -21.24 15.41 -41.46
N ARG A 316 -21.85 15.38 -40.27
CA ARG A 316 -23.20 14.83 -40.07
C ARG A 316 -24.27 15.60 -40.83
N VAL A 317 -24.21 16.94 -40.79
CA VAL A 317 -25.14 17.80 -41.52
C VAL A 317 -25.00 17.59 -43.03
N GLU A 318 -23.78 17.51 -43.55
CA GLU A 318 -23.52 17.21 -44.97
C GLU A 318 -24.05 15.83 -45.38
N HIS A 319 -23.83 14.82 -44.54
CA HIS A 319 -24.34 13.47 -44.76
C HIS A 319 -25.87 13.43 -44.75
N ALA A 320 -26.51 14.06 -43.77
CA ALA A 320 -27.96 14.16 -43.69
C ALA A 320 -28.56 14.86 -44.92
N ALA A 321 -27.91 15.91 -45.42
CA ALA A 321 -28.30 16.58 -46.66
C ALA A 321 -28.17 15.67 -47.88
N LEU A 322 -27.12 14.83 -47.95
CA LEU A 322 -26.94 13.83 -49.01
C LEU A 322 -28.05 12.76 -48.97
N VAL A 323 -28.39 12.26 -47.79
CA VAL A 323 -29.52 11.34 -47.59
C VAL A 323 -30.82 11.98 -48.05
N ALA A 324 -31.10 13.21 -47.62
CA ALA A 324 -32.32 13.94 -48.00
C ALA A 324 -32.40 14.25 -49.50
N ALA A 325 -31.26 14.39 -50.18
CA ALA A 325 -31.17 14.61 -51.62
C ALA A 325 -31.24 13.31 -52.44
N THR A 326 -31.27 12.14 -51.81
CA THR A 326 -31.34 10.83 -52.50
C THR A 326 -32.72 10.67 -53.17
N PRO A 327 -32.78 10.45 -54.49
CA PRO A 327 -34.05 10.26 -55.20
C PRO A 327 -34.84 9.04 -54.72
N ASP A 328 -36.18 9.15 -54.75
CA ASP A 328 -37.08 8.03 -54.42
C ASP A 328 -36.78 6.80 -55.28
N GLY A 329 -36.41 5.69 -54.62
CA GLY A 329 -36.13 4.40 -55.26
C GLY A 329 -34.65 4.13 -55.55
N GLU A 330 -33.76 5.07 -55.24
CA GLU A 330 -32.32 4.84 -55.17
C GLU A 330 -31.90 4.38 -53.77
N GLU A 331 -30.82 3.59 -53.69
CA GLU A 331 -30.28 3.14 -52.41
C GLU A 331 -29.64 4.34 -51.70
N PRO A 332 -30.02 4.65 -50.45
CA PRO A 332 -29.43 5.75 -49.71
C PRO A 332 -27.93 5.50 -49.47
N PRO A 333 -27.13 6.56 -49.24
CA PRO A 333 -25.76 6.40 -48.81
C PRO A 333 -25.70 5.57 -47.51
N ALA A 334 -24.57 4.90 -47.28
CA ALA A 334 -24.34 4.16 -46.05
C ALA A 334 -24.56 5.06 -44.82
N ALA A 335 -24.91 4.46 -43.68
CA ALA A 335 -25.04 5.19 -42.42
C ALA A 335 -23.76 5.98 -42.13
N PHE A 336 -23.93 7.14 -41.47
CA PHE A 336 -22.79 7.93 -41.02
C PHE A 336 -21.94 7.09 -40.05
N ASP A 337 -20.62 7.08 -40.25
CA ASP A 337 -19.67 6.24 -39.52
C ASP A 337 -18.49 7.12 -39.04
N GLY A 338 -18.81 8.01 -38.10
CA GLY A 338 -17.88 8.95 -37.50
C GLY A 338 -17.16 8.38 -36.28
N ARG A 339 -16.43 9.24 -35.56
CA ARG A 339 -15.70 8.84 -34.35
C ARG A 339 -16.62 8.39 -33.23
N LEU A 340 -17.76 9.06 -33.07
CA LEU A 340 -18.77 8.70 -32.07
C LEU A 340 -19.32 7.28 -32.32
N GLU A 341 -19.73 6.97 -33.56
CA GLU A 341 -20.23 5.63 -33.92
C GLU A 341 -19.18 4.55 -33.63
N LYS A 342 -17.94 4.76 -34.08
CA LYS A 342 -16.83 3.81 -33.88
C LYS A 342 -16.51 3.54 -32.43
N ILE A 343 -16.65 4.56 -31.58
CA ILE A 343 -16.44 4.39 -30.15
C ILE A 343 -17.59 3.61 -29.53
N LEU A 344 -18.83 3.96 -29.85
CA LEU A 344 -20.01 3.27 -29.31
C LEU A 344 -20.09 1.80 -29.73
N ASP A 345 -19.57 1.47 -30.91
CA ASP A 345 -19.43 0.10 -31.40
C ASP A 345 -18.40 -0.72 -30.61
N GLY A 346 -17.35 -0.07 -30.08
CA GLY A 346 -16.33 -0.71 -29.25
C GLY A 346 -16.71 -0.85 -27.76
N VAL A 347 -17.76 -0.16 -27.32
CA VAL A 347 -18.24 -0.20 -25.93
C VAL A 347 -19.16 -1.41 -25.70
N ASP A 348 -18.57 -2.48 -25.15
CA ASP A 348 -19.27 -3.67 -24.63
C ASP A 348 -19.31 -3.67 -23.08
N GLU A 349 -18.40 -4.41 -22.44
CA GLU A 349 -18.29 -4.51 -20.98
C GLU A 349 -17.16 -3.62 -20.43
N PRO A 350 -17.25 -3.18 -19.16
CA PRO A 350 -16.16 -2.50 -18.46
C PRO A 350 -14.84 -3.28 -18.54
N LEU A 351 -13.75 -2.57 -18.78
CA LEU A 351 -12.42 -3.17 -18.85
C LEU A 351 -11.92 -3.53 -17.44
N GLU A 352 -11.43 -4.76 -17.27
CA GLU A 352 -10.88 -5.22 -15.98
C GLU A 352 -9.44 -4.73 -15.75
N ASP A 353 -8.66 -4.55 -16.83
CA ASP A 353 -7.27 -4.12 -16.78
C ASP A 353 -6.83 -3.45 -18.09
N VAL A 354 -5.61 -2.90 -18.10
CA VAL A 354 -5.01 -2.26 -19.28
C VAL A 354 -4.83 -3.26 -20.43
N ALA A 355 -4.58 -4.54 -20.13
CA ALA A 355 -4.43 -5.55 -21.16
C ALA A 355 -5.74 -5.76 -21.94
N GLY A 356 -6.89 -5.61 -21.27
CA GLY A 356 -8.22 -5.58 -21.88
C GLY A 356 -8.36 -4.45 -22.88
N TYR A 357 -7.91 -3.23 -22.55
CA TYR A 357 -7.90 -2.11 -23.51
C TYR A 357 -7.08 -2.45 -24.76
N ILE A 358 -5.86 -2.96 -24.57
CA ILE A 358 -4.95 -3.28 -25.68
C ILE A 358 -5.49 -4.42 -26.56
N GLN A 359 -6.26 -5.33 -25.99
CA GLN A 359 -6.90 -6.44 -26.72
C GLN A 359 -8.20 -6.01 -27.42
N ASN A 360 -8.86 -4.94 -26.97
CA ASN A 360 -10.01 -4.34 -27.64
C ASN A 360 -9.52 -3.51 -28.84
N PHE A 361 -9.57 -4.11 -30.03
CA PHE A 361 -9.08 -3.49 -31.26
C PHE A 361 -9.84 -2.20 -31.63
N ASP A 362 -11.15 -2.12 -31.35
CA ASP A 362 -11.96 -0.94 -31.67
C ASP A 362 -11.53 0.25 -30.80
N PHE A 363 -11.36 0.03 -29.48
CA PHE A 363 -10.81 1.05 -28.59
C PHE A 363 -9.40 1.46 -28.94
N LEU A 364 -8.50 0.50 -29.18
CA LEU A 364 -7.11 0.78 -29.51
C LEU A 364 -6.99 1.64 -30.78
N LEU A 365 -7.87 1.43 -31.76
CA LEU A 365 -7.83 2.13 -33.03
C LEU A 365 -8.57 3.48 -33.01
N HIS A 366 -9.69 3.57 -32.28
CA HIS A 366 -10.61 4.70 -32.41
C HIS A 366 -10.58 5.65 -31.22
N ALA A 367 -10.28 5.17 -30.00
CA ALA A 367 -10.36 6.01 -28.81
C ALA A 367 -9.35 7.17 -28.80
N PRO A 368 -8.08 7.01 -29.23
CA PRO A 368 -7.16 8.14 -29.29
C PRO A 368 -7.67 9.25 -30.22
N GLY A 369 -8.28 8.88 -31.35
CA GLY A 369 -8.87 9.84 -32.28
C GLY A 369 -10.13 10.53 -31.72
N PHE A 370 -10.94 9.81 -30.95
CA PHE A 370 -12.13 10.37 -30.29
C PHE A 370 -11.76 11.41 -29.24
N PHE A 371 -10.75 11.14 -28.42
CA PHE A 371 -10.20 12.11 -27.45
C PHE A 371 -9.24 13.14 -28.07
N GLY A 372 -9.02 13.07 -29.39
CA GLY A 372 -8.14 13.98 -30.12
C GLY A 372 -6.68 13.95 -29.64
N LEU A 373 -6.18 12.80 -29.19
CA LEU A 373 -4.83 12.67 -28.64
C LEU A 373 -3.76 12.86 -29.73
N GLU A 374 -2.77 13.69 -29.43
CA GLU A 374 -1.62 13.94 -30.31
C GLU A 374 -0.33 13.40 -29.69
N PHE A 375 0.36 12.52 -30.41
CA PHE A 375 1.60 11.91 -29.92
C PHE A 375 2.82 12.64 -30.46
N THR A 376 3.48 13.45 -29.63
CA THR A 376 4.78 14.05 -29.99
C THR A 376 5.87 12.99 -30.04
N GLN A 377 6.61 12.89 -31.15
CA GLN A 377 7.72 11.96 -31.31
C GLN A 377 8.84 12.25 -30.30
N ILE A 378 9.14 11.29 -29.41
CA ILE A 378 10.40 11.26 -28.67
C ILE A 378 11.39 10.49 -29.55
N ASN A 379 12.53 11.12 -29.84
CA ASN A 379 13.60 10.62 -30.70
C ASN A 379 13.85 9.12 -30.49
N THR A 380 13.40 8.27 -31.41
CA THR A 380 13.46 6.82 -31.25
C THR A 380 14.89 6.34 -31.50
N ALA A 381 15.62 6.08 -30.42
CA ALA A 381 16.72 5.14 -30.52
C ALA A 381 16.10 3.74 -30.80
N ASN A 382 16.47 3.14 -31.93
CA ASN A 382 16.29 1.70 -32.26
C ASN A 382 14.96 1.23 -32.88
N GLY A 383 14.50 1.82 -33.98
CA GLY A 383 13.70 1.07 -34.98
C GLY A 383 12.29 0.64 -34.59
N THR A 384 11.69 1.22 -33.54
CA THR A 384 10.27 1.06 -33.19
C THR A 384 9.37 1.81 -34.17
N SER A 385 8.24 1.21 -34.55
CA SER A 385 7.23 1.85 -35.40
C SER A 385 6.41 2.88 -34.61
N GLN A 386 5.85 3.89 -35.28
CA GLN A 386 4.95 4.89 -34.66
C GLN A 386 3.80 4.22 -33.90
N ILE A 387 3.20 3.17 -34.49
CA ILE A 387 2.10 2.40 -33.88
C ILE A 387 2.55 1.74 -32.57
N SER A 388 3.77 1.18 -32.54
CA SER A 388 4.32 0.57 -31.32
C SER A 388 4.53 1.62 -30.23
N TYR A 389 5.01 2.81 -30.60
CA TYR A 389 5.20 3.92 -29.67
C TYR A 389 3.87 4.41 -29.08
N GLU A 390 2.87 4.64 -29.92
CA GLU A 390 1.55 5.11 -29.48
C GLU A 390 0.90 4.10 -28.54
N ARG A 391 0.95 2.80 -28.89
CA ARG A 391 0.45 1.73 -28.02
C ARG A 391 1.14 1.72 -26.67
N ASP A 392 2.48 1.71 -26.64
CA ASP A 392 3.24 1.69 -25.38
C ASP A 392 3.02 2.98 -24.56
N TYR A 393 2.77 4.11 -25.22
CA TYR A 393 2.44 5.37 -24.57
C TYR A 393 1.06 5.32 -23.92
N LEU A 394 0.05 4.81 -24.64
CA LEU A 394 -1.32 4.65 -24.14
C LEU A 394 -1.39 3.63 -23.01
N GLU A 395 -0.68 2.50 -23.13
CA GLU A 395 -0.56 1.50 -22.06
C GLU A 395 -0.03 2.13 -20.77
N ARG A 396 0.97 3.01 -20.87
CA ARG A 396 1.50 3.75 -19.71
C ARG A 396 0.53 4.79 -19.17
N VAL A 397 -0.23 5.49 -20.03
CA VAL A 397 -1.24 6.46 -19.60
C VAL A 397 -2.39 5.77 -18.86
N LEU A 398 -2.90 4.68 -19.42
CA LEU A 398 -4.05 3.93 -18.90
C LEU A 398 -3.73 3.11 -17.65
N GLY A 399 -2.47 2.72 -17.47
CA GLY A 399 -1.99 2.05 -16.26
C GLY A 399 -1.38 2.98 -15.23
N SER A 400 -1.53 4.30 -15.38
CA SER A 400 -1.02 5.27 -14.39
C SER A 400 -2.04 5.52 -13.29
N ASP A 401 -1.57 5.53 -12.05
CA ASP A 401 -2.35 6.01 -10.91
C ASP A 401 -2.60 7.52 -11.03
N LEU A 402 -3.80 7.91 -11.45
CA LEU A 402 -4.17 9.32 -11.60
C LEU A 402 -4.38 10.04 -10.26
N SER A 403 -4.44 9.29 -9.15
CA SER A 403 -4.47 9.89 -7.81
C SER A 403 -3.09 10.39 -7.38
N ASP A 404 -2.01 9.81 -7.92
CA ASP A 404 -0.67 10.36 -7.73
C ASP A 404 -0.38 11.49 -8.74
N PRO A 405 -0.06 12.71 -8.27
CA PRO A 405 0.32 13.80 -9.15
C PRO A 405 1.63 13.54 -9.91
N ASN A 406 2.51 12.62 -9.53
CA ASN A 406 3.78 12.38 -10.22
C ASN A 406 3.71 11.28 -11.29
N SER A 407 2.59 10.56 -11.38
CA SER A 407 2.39 9.44 -12.28
C SER A 407 2.51 9.89 -13.72
N PHE A 408 2.81 8.94 -14.61
CA PHE A 408 2.99 9.27 -16.02
C PHE A 408 1.72 9.90 -16.61
N GLY A 409 0.54 9.35 -16.28
CA GLY A 409 -0.77 9.88 -16.64
C GLY A 409 -0.97 11.30 -16.14
N SER A 410 -0.78 11.57 -14.84
CA SER A 410 -0.91 12.92 -14.26
C SER A 410 0.10 13.92 -14.81
N PHE A 411 1.34 13.49 -15.07
CA PHE A 411 2.37 14.34 -15.67
C PHE A 411 2.05 14.71 -17.11
N VAL A 412 1.58 13.77 -17.91
CA VAL A 412 1.16 14.02 -19.30
C VAL A 412 -0.12 14.85 -19.32
N GLY A 413 -1.07 14.56 -18.43
CA GLY A 413 -2.32 15.29 -18.21
C GLY A 413 -2.11 16.78 -17.94
N ARG A 414 -1.14 17.13 -17.08
CA ARG A 414 -0.76 18.54 -16.85
C ARG A 414 -0.30 19.30 -18.09
N LYS A 415 0.27 18.59 -19.07
CA LYS A 415 0.71 19.19 -20.34
C LYS A 415 -0.41 19.22 -21.36
N ASP A 416 -1.23 18.18 -21.35
CA ASP A 416 -2.36 17.99 -22.24
C ASP A 416 -3.46 17.22 -21.51
N PRO A 417 -4.49 17.92 -20.98
CA PRO A 417 -5.54 17.34 -20.15
C PRO A 417 -6.32 16.21 -20.83
N ARG A 418 -6.27 16.13 -22.17
CA ARG A 418 -6.94 15.09 -22.95
C ARG A 418 -6.44 13.69 -22.58
N PHE A 419 -5.18 13.52 -22.19
CA PHE A 419 -4.64 12.22 -21.78
C PHE A 419 -5.15 11.76 -20.41
N GLU A 420 -5.32 12.69 -19.46
CA GLU A 420 -5.88 12.37 -18.14
C GLU A 420 -7.36 12.02 -18.26
N ASN A 421 -8.12 12.81 -19.04
CA ASN A 421 -9.53 12.55 -19.30
C ASN A 421 -9.75 11.25 -20.08
N PHE A 422 -8.87 10.96 -21.05
CA PHE A 422 -8.84 9.68 -21.75
C PHE A 422 -8.66 8.51 -20.77
N ALA A 423 -7.74 8.63 -19.81
CA ALA A 423 -7.52 7.56 -18.84
C ALA A 423 -8.71 7.37 -17.89
N LYS A 424 -9.29 8.47 -17.36
CA LYS A 424 -10.49 8.44 -16.51
C LYS A 424 -11.70 7.84 -17.24
N ALA A 425 -11.87 8.16 -18.51
CA ALA A 425 -13.02 7.72 -19.31
C ALA A 425 -13.17 6.19 -19.36
N PHE A 426 -12.07 5.43 -19.35
CA PHE A 426 -12.15 3.97 -19.41
C PHE A 426 -12.36 3.32 -18.04
N ASP A 427 -12.23 4.07 -16.94
CA ASP A 427 -12.41 3.59 -15.56
C ASP A 427 -11.74 2.22 -15.32
N ILE A 428 -10.57 2.02 -15.94
CA ILE A 428 -9.83 0.78 -15.79
C ILE A 428 -9.38 0.74 -14.33
N PRO A 429 -9.69 -0.34 -13.58
CA PRO A 429 -9.18 -0.53 -12.24
C PRO A 429 -7.66 -0.32 -12.26
N GLN A 430 -7.23 0.81 -11.71
CA GLN A 430 -5.81 1.12 -11.68
C GLN A 430 -5.14 0.13 -10.73
N PRO A 431 -3.99 -0.47 -11.10
CA PRO A 431 -3.16 -1.10 -10.10
C PRO A 431 -2.81 0.00 -9.09
N VAL A 432 -3.21 -0.18 -7.84
CA VAL A 432 -2.98 0.80 -6.76
C VAL A 432 -1.47 1.05 -6.70
N THR A 433 -1.00 2.13 -7.31
CA THR A 433 0.42 2.41 -7.52
C THR A 433 0.72 3.89 -7.34
N GLU A 434 0.12 4.51 -6.33
CA GLU A 434 0.81 5.27 -5.31
C GLU A 434 -0.22 5.58 -4.22
N THR A 435 -0.16 4.81 -3.15
CA THR A 435 -0.56 5.34 -1.86
C THR A 435 0.17 6.68 -1.72
N VAL A 436 -0.54 7.79 -1.48
CA VAL A 436 0.02 8.79 -0.56
C VAL A 436 0.55 7.93 0.57
N TYR A 437 1.88 7.83 0.72
CA TYR A 437 2.48 6.79 1.56
C TYR A 437 2.03 7.07 3.00
N GLU A 438 0.88 6.51 3.33
CA GLU A 438 0.13 6.72 4.54
C GLU A 438 0.39 5.48 5.35
N TYR A 439 1.14 5.70 6.41
CA TYR A 439 1.38 4.66 7.38
C TYR A 439 0.04 4.15 7.91
N PRO A 440 -0.19 2.82 7.94
CA PRO A 440 -1.38 2.25 8.56
C PRO A 440 -1.59 2.83 9.96
N GLU A 441 -2.85 2.94 10.39
CA GLU A 441 -3.15 3.43 11.73
C GLU A 441 -2.35 2.63 12.78
N GLY A 442 -1.67 3.34 13.69
CA GLY A 442 -0.84 2.71 14.71
C GLY A 442 0.58 2.32 14.28
N PHE A 443 0.97 2.44 13.01
CA PHE A 443 2.34 2.14 12.54
C PHE A 443 3.39 2.97 13.26
N GLY A 444 3.20 4.28 13.37
CA GLY A 444 4.13 5.14 14.11
C GLY A 444 4.23 4.77 15.60
N GLN A 445 3.13 4.31 16.21
CA GLN A 445 3.15 3.81 17.57
C GLN A 445 3.88 2.47 17.67
N ALA A 446 3.71 1.57 16.69
CA ALA A 446 4.41 0.29 16.65
C ALA A 446 5.92 0.46 16.50
N ILE A 447 6.39 1.41 15.67
CA ILE A 447 7.81 1.77 15.59
C ILE A 447 8.31 2.30 16.94
N LEU A 448 7.53 3.17 17.59
CA LEU A 448 7.90 3.76 18.89
C LEU A 448 7.99 2.70 19.99
N ASP A 449 7.01 1.79 20.06
CA ASP A 449 6.97 0.69 21.03
C ASP A 449 8.16 -0.25 20.81
N ARG A 450 8.47 -0.57 19.54
CA ARG A 450 9.65 -1.36 19.19
C ARG A 450 10.95 -0.66 19.58
N TYR A 451 11.09 0.64 19.31
CA TYR A 451 12.24 1.44 19.75
C TYR A 451 12.41 1.42 21.27
N LEU A 452 11.34 1.59 22.04
CA LEU A 452 11.40 1.53 23.51
C LEU A 452 11.75 0.13 24.02
N ASP A 453 11.33 -0.93 23.31
CA ASP A 453 11.75 -2.29 23.60
C ASP A 453 13.26 -2.47 23.40
N GLU A 454 13.79 -1.94 22.29
CA GLU A 454 15.22 -2.02 21.99
C GLU A 454 16.09 -1.26 22.96
N GLU A 455 15.70 -0.05 23.32
CA GLU A 455 16.38 0.75 24.34
C GLU A 455 16.35 0.05 25.71
N PHE A 456 15.25 -0.65 26.04
CA PHE A 456 15.16 -1.44 27.26
C PHE A 456 16.12 -2.64 27.24
N LEU A 457 16.13 -3.41 26.15
CA LEU A 457 17.04 -4.55 25.97
C LEU A 457 18.50 -4.10 25.98
N ALA A 458 18.81 -2.97 25.36
CA ALA A 458 20.13 -2.36 25.37
C ALA A 458 20.56 -2.03 26.80
N ALA A 459 19.72 -1.32 27.56
CA ALA A 459 20.00 -0.97 28.95
C ALA A 459 20.16 -2.21 29.85
N VAL A 460 19.39 -3.28 29.61
CA VAL A 460 19.58 -4.56 30.31
C VAL A 460 20.93 -5.18 29.95
N GLY A 461 21.34 -5.14 28.69
CA GLY A 461 22.62 -5.72 28.26
C GLY A 461 23.85 -4.98 28.76
N GLU A 462 23.74 -3.67 29.01
CA GLU A 462 24.79 -2.90 29.68
C GLU A 462 25.05 -3.40 31.11
N GLU A 463 24.00 -3.86 31.81
CA GLU A 463 24.09 -4.37 33.18
C GLU A 463 24.35 -5.89 33.24
N ASP A 464 23.68 -6.69 32.40
CA ASP A 464 23.84 -8.14 32.29
C ASP A 464 23.55 -8.63 30.85
N PRO A 465 24.60 -8.91 30.05
CA PRO A 465 24.45 -9.44 28.69
C PRO A 465 23.64 -10.73 28.61
N THR A 466 23.73 -11.59 29.63
CA THR A 466 22.98 -12.86 29.66
C THR A 466 21.48 -12.60 29.74
N LEU A 467 21.06 -11.60 30.52
CA LEU A 467 19.65 -11.24 30.63
C LEU A 467 19.12 -10.60 29.34
N ARG A 468 19.92 -9.76 28.67
CA ARG A 468 19.58 -9.22 27.34
C ARG A 468 19.34 -10.36 26.35
N PHE A 469 20.25 -11.33 26.32
CA PHE A 469 20.19 -12.39 25.32
C PHE A 469 19.01 -13.32 25.60
N ALA A 470 18.72 -13.61 26.86
CA ALA A 470 17.56 -14.39 27.25
C ALA A 470 16.22 -13.70 26.94
N LEU A 471 16.15 -12.36 27.04
CA LEU A 471 14.95 -11.57 26.69
C LEU A 471 14.77 -11.44 25.17
N GLY A 472 15.86 -11.30 24.42
CA GLY A 472 15.83 -11.16 22.96
C GLY A 472 15.81 -12.49 22.19
N PHE A 473 15.99 -13.64 22.86
CA PHE A 473 16.13 -14.94 22.20
C PHE A 473 14.90 -15.36 21.41
N GLU A 474 13.74 -15.37 22.06
CA GLU A 474 12.45 -15.74 21.45
C GLU A 474 12.06 -14.75 20.35
N PRO A 475 12.05 -13.42 20.60
CA PRO A 475 11.95 -12.40 19.56
C PRO A 475 12.83 -12.58 18.32
N GLY A 476 14.10 -12.93 18.51
CA GLY A 476 15.04 -13.09 17.41
C GLY A 476 14.76 -14.34 16.58
N LEU A 477 14.31 -15.42 17.21
CA LEU A 477 13.88 -16.63 16.50
C LEU A 477 12.57 -16.43 15.74
N GLU A 478 11.62 -15.69 16.31
CA GLU A 478 10.37 -15.31 15.62
C GLU A 478 10.65 -14.53 14.34
N SER A 479 11.52 -13.52 14.40
CA SER A 479 11.94 -12.73 13.22
C SER A 479 12.50 -13.64 12.11
N ILE A 480 13.38 -14.58 12.45
CA ILE A 480 13.95 -15.53 11.47
C ILE A 480 12.88 -16.41 10.82
N VAL A 481 11.92 -16.90 11.61
CA VAL A 481 10.85 -17.77 11.10
C VAL A 481 9.89 -16.98 10.22
N ASN A 482 9.53 -15.76 10.63
CA ASN A 482 8.61 -14.89 9.91
C ASN A 482 9.19 -14.35 8.60
N ALA A 483 10.52 -14.19 8.50
CA ALA A 483 11.21 -13.90 7.24
C ALA A 483 11.02 -15.01 6.18
N GLY A 484 10.46 -16.17 6.57
CA GLY A 484 10.10 -17.24 5.66
C GLY A 484 11.30 -18.06 5.18
N GLY A 485 11.09 -18.84 4.12
CA GLY A 485 12.12 -19.71 3.55
C GLY A 485 12.20 -21.12 4.15
N SER A 486 13.20 -21.87 3.72
CA SER A 486 13.40 -23.25 4.18
C SER A 486 14.00 -23.29 5.59
N ASN A 487 13.79 -24.38 6.33
CA ASN A 487 14.43 -24.59 7.62
C ASN A 487 15.97 -24.43 7.57
N ASN A 488 16.61 -24.81 6.46
CA ASN A 488 18.05 -24.59 6.29
C ASN A 488 18.41 -23.11 6.25
N ALA A 489 17.60 -22.28 5.59
CA ALA A 489 17.80 -20.83 5.56
C ALA A 489 17.72 -20.25 6.97
N HIS A 490 16.76 -20.69 7.80
CA HIS A 490 16.63 -20.27 9.19
C HIS A 490 17.90 -20.56 10.00
N TRP A 491 18.50 -21.75 9.84
CA TRP A 491 19.76 -22.09 10.51
C TRP A 491 20.94 -21.23 10.06
N PHE A 492 21.02 -20.90 8.78
CA PHE A 492 22.04 -19.97 8.29
C PHE A 492 21.83 -18.55 8.82
N SER A 493 20.58 -18.09 8.96
CA SER A 493 20.26 -16.81 9.60
C SER A 493 20.62 -16.79 11.08
N ILE A 494 20.36 -17.88 11.82
CA ILE A 494 20.80 -18.04 13.22
C ILE A 494 22.32 -17.93 13.31
N LEU A 495 23.04 -18.58 12.40
CA LEU A 495 24.51 -18.48 12.36
C LEU A 495 24.95 -17.07 11.97
N ALA A 496 24.30 -16.40 11.03
CA ALA A 496 24.65 -15.03 10.66
C ALA A 496 24.44 -14.04 11.81
N SER A 497 23.46 -14.30 12.68
CA SER A 497 23.18 -13.54 13.88
C SER A 497 24.14 -13.91 15.02
N ASN A 498 25.12 -13.03 15.30
CA ASN A 498 26.01 -13.16 16.47
C ASN A 498 25.24 -13.48 17.78
N PRO A 499 24.14 -12.77 18.09
CA PRO A 499 23.23 -13.07 19.19
C PRO A 499 22.78 -14.51 19.34
N LEU A 500 22.10 -14.98 18.29
CA LEU A 500 21.41 -16.24 18.31
C LEU A 500 22.46 -17.34 18.25
N ARG A 501 23.49 -17.16 17.41
CA ARG A 501 24.68 -18.02 17.42
C ARG A 501 25.23 -18.18 18.83
N GLU A 502 25.44 -17.11 19.59
CA GLU A 502 25.99 -17.20 20.95
C GLU A 502 25.07 -17.96 21.90
N VAL A 503 23.75 -17.71 21.84
CA VAL A 503 22.78 -18.48 22.64
C VAL A 503 22.83 -19.95 22.28
N PHE A 504 22.81 -20.31 20.99
CA PHE A 504 22.90 -21.70 20.53
C PHE A 504 24.24 -22.33 20.91
N GLU A 505 25.38 -21.66 20.72
CA GLU A 505 26.69 -22.18 21.11
C GLU A 505 26.76 -22.46 22.61
N SER A 506 26.23 -21.56 23.44
CA SER A 506 26.15 -21.74 24.89
C SER A 506 25.24 -22.91 25.27
N VAL A 507 24.00 -22.90 24.78
CA VAL A 507 22.98 -23.92 25.08
C VAL A 507 23.42 -25.32 24.64
N LEU A 508 24.06 -25.42 23.47
CA LEU A 508 24.59 -26.67 22.90
C LEU A 508 25.98 -27.05 23.46
N ASN A 509 26.57 -26.21 24.32
CA ASN A 509 27.90 -26.36 24.92
C ASN A 509 28.99 -26.58 23.85
N LEU A 510 28.97 -25.73 22.82
CA LEU A 510 29.94 -25.73 21.74
C LEU A 510 31.21 -24.96 22.15
N PRO A 511 32.41 -25.47 21.80
CA PRO A 511 33.64 -24.77 22.08
C PRO A 511 33.81 -23.57 21.14
N SER A 512 34.56 -22.55 21.56
CA SER A 512 34.87 -21.37 20.72
C SER A 512 35.55 -21.68 19.38
N SER A 513 36.20 -22.85 19.26
CA SER A 513 36.77 -23.32 17.99
C SER A 513 35.71 -23.74 16.96
N PHE A 514 34.44 -23.86 17.36
CA PHE A 514 33.34 -24.27 16.49
C PHE A 514 33.15 -23.29 15.33
N GLY A 515 33.25 -21.98 15.59
CA GLY A 515 33.13 -20.94 14.56
C GLY A 515 34.22 -20.99 13.47
N ALA A 516 35.28 -21.78 13.65
CA ALA A 516 36.32 -21.99 12.63
C ALA A 516 35.96 -23.07 11.59
N LEU A 517 34.87 -23.80 11.78
CA LEU A 517 34.38 -24.78 10.81
C LEU A 517 33.75 -24.09 9.59
N ASP A 518 33.59 -24.83 8.50
CA ASP A 518 32.79 -24.36 7.36
C ASP A 518 31.33 -24.13 7.78
N ILE A 519 30.68 -23.11 7.21
CA ILE A 519 29.34 -22.68 7.61
C ILE A 519 28.29 -23.78 7.44
N ASP A 520 28.41 -24.61 6.40
CA ASP A 520 27.48 -25.72 6.16
C ASP A 520 27.61 -26.76 7.28
N ARG A 521 28.85 -27.04 7.68
CA ARG A 521 29.15 -27.95 8.78
C ARG A 521 28.70 -27.40 10.12
N GLN A 522 28.84 -26.10 10.35
CA GLN A 522 28.31 -25.45 11.54
C GLN A 522 26.79 -25.64 11.62
N ALA A 523 26.08 -25.40 10.53
CA ALA A 523 24.63 -25.56 10.48
C ALA A 523 24.18 -27.00 10.75
N ASP A 524 24.84 -27.98 10.13
CA ASP A 524 24.48 -29.40 10.30
C ASP A 524 24.78 -29.90 11.73
N ASP A 525 25.94 -29.54 12.30
CA ASP A 525 26.29 -29.90 13.68
C ASP A 525 25.32 -29.23 14.68
N MET A 526 24.90 -27.98 14.45
CA MET A 526 23.90 -27.30 15.28
C MET A 526 22.53 -27.97 15.20
N LYS A 527 22.06 -28.32 14.00
CA LYS A 527 20.79 -29.06 13.80
C LYS A 527 20.78 -30.39 14.54
N GLU A 528 21.82 -31.20 14.37
CA GLU A 528 21.90 -32.52 14.97
C GLU A 528 21.85 -32.44 16.51
N ARG A 529 22.60 -31.51 17.10
CA ARG A 529 22.64 -31.31 18.55
C ARG A 529 21.35 -30.72 19.10
N THR A 530 20.75 -29.78 18.37
CA THR A 530 19.47 -29.19 18.75
C THR A 530 18.39 -30.25 18.76
N LYS A 531 18.33 -31.11 17.72
CA LYS A 531 17.42 -32.26 17.68
C LYS A 531 17.66 -33.25 18.81
N ALA A 532 18.92 -33.52 19.15
CA ALA A 532 19.27 -34.42 20.24
C ALA A 532 18.86 -33.88 21.62
N LEU A 533 18.86 -32.56 21.81
CA LEU A 533 18.57 -31.92 23.11
C LEU A 533 17.12 -31.47 23.26
N PHE A 534 16.49 -30.98 22.18
CA PHE A 534 15.17 -30.35 22.18
C PHE A 534 14.14 -31.13 21.34
N GLY A 535 14.54 -32.23 20.70
CA GLY A 535 13.64 -33.13 19.99
C GLY A 535 13.30 -32.69 18.55
N THR A 536 13.70 -31.50 18.13
CA THR A 536 13.48 -30.97 16.77
C THR A 536 14.71 -30.20 16.26
N ASP A 537 14.94 -30.28 14.95
CA ASP A 537 15.85 -29.44 14.17
C ASP A 537 15.11 -28.38 13.34
N VAL A 538 13.79 -28.28 13.49
CA VAL A 538 12.97 -27.26 12.83
C VAL A 538 12.92 -26.03 13.71
N VAL A 539 13.42 -24.89 13.20
CA VAL A 539 13.51 -23.65 13.99
C VAL A 539 12.12 -23.16 14.43
N ALA A 540 11.12 -23.26 13.56
CA ALA A 540 9.74 -22.91 13.89
C ALA A 540 9.16 -23.74 15.05
N ASP A 541 9.53 -25.03 15.15
CA ASP A 541 9.08 -25.89 16.25
C ASP A 541 9.75 -25.51 17.60
N LEU A 542 10.89 -24.81 17.56
CA LEU A 542 11.57 -24.35 18.78
C LEU A 542 10.81 -23.21 19.46
N LEU A 543 10.01 -22.44 18.72
CA LEU A 543 9.16 -21.36 19.25
C LEU A 543 7.99 -21.87 20.12
N GLY A 544 7.73 -23.19 20.11
CA GLY A 544 6.80 -23.78 21.07
C GLY A 544 7.25 -23.55 22.51
N THR A 545 6.31 -23.31 23.42
CA THR A 545 6.57 -22.87 24.80
C THR A 545 7.57 -23.76 25.55
N ASP A 546 7.48 -25.08 25.40
CA ASP A 546 8.32 -26.02 26.16
C ASP A 546 9.78 -26.00 25.68
N SER A 547 10.02 -25.86 24.37
CA SER A 547 11.36 -25.86 23.77
C SER A 547 12.09 -24.56 24.03
N ILE A 548 11.43 -23.43 23.74
CA ILE A 548 12.01 -22.09 23.93
C ILE A 548 12.29 -21.82 25.41
N GLU A 549 11.40 -22.22 26.31
CA GLU A 549 11.60 -22.10 27.75
C GLU A 549 12.76 -22.98 28.22
N SER A 550 12.85 -24.22 27.75
CA SER A 550 13.95 -25.13 28.08
C SER A 550 15.31 -24.59 27.63
N MET A 551 15.39 -24.03 26.41
CA MET A 551 16.59 -23.40 25.87
C MET A 551 16.99 -22.19 26.72
N ARG A 552 16.05 -21.29 27.01
CA ARG A 552 16.26 -20.09 27.82
C ARG A 552 16.72 -20.41 29.24
N ASN A 553 16.04 -21.36 29.90
CA ASN A 553 16.40 -21.82 31.24
C ASN A 553 17.81 -22.41 31.27
N ARG A 554 18.16 -23.19 30.25
CA ARG A 554 19.51 -23.75 30.10
C ARG A 554 20.55 -22.66 29.88
N TYR A 555 20.30 -21.71 28.99
CA TYR A 555 21.17 -20.57 28.73
C TYR A 555 21.44 -19.76 30.01
N LEU A 556 20.37 -19.39 30.73
CA LEU A 556 20.45 -18.65 31.99
C LEU A 556 21.19 -19.42 33.10
N ALA A 557 21.06 -20.74 33.14
CA ALA A 557 21.78 -21.59 34.09
C ALA A 557 23.28 -21.66 33.80
N LEU A 558 23.66 -21.72 32.51
CA LEU A 558 25.05 -21.74 32.06
C LEU A 558 25.74 -20.37 32.25
N GLY A 559 25.03 -19.27 31.98
CA GLY A 559 25.54 -17.91 32.23
C GLY A 559 25.75 -17.61 33.71
N GLY A 560 24.88 -18.13 34.59
CA GLY A 560 24.95 -17.93 36.04
C GLY A 560 26.11 -18.68 36.75
N SER A 561 26.85 -19.55 36.07
CA SER A 561 27.87 -20.44 36.68
C SER A 561 29.33 -19.99 36.51
N GLY A 562 29.58 -18.75 36.06
CA GLY A 562 30.87 -18.08 36.28
C GLY A 562 31.91 -18.19 35.17
N SER A 563 31.50 -18.40 33.93
CA SER A 563 32.36 -18.19 32.75
C SER A 563 31.75 -17.08 31.91
N ALA A 564 32.01 -15.82 32.26
CA ALA A 564 31.73 -14.72 31.34
C ALA A 564 32.51 -15.00 30.04
N PRO A 565 31.86 -14.99 28.86
CA PRO A 565 32.59 -15.04 27.61
C PRO A 565 33.47 -13.80 27.55
N THR A 566 34.79 -13.98 27.64
CA THR A 566 35.74 -12.91 27.42
C THR A 566 35.78 -12.60 25.93
N SER A 567 35.12 -11.53 25.51
CA SER A 567 35.51 -10.82 24.30
C SER A 567 35.59 -9.32 24.61
N ASP A 568 36.83 -8.89 24.86
CA ASP A 568 37.22 -7.49 24.76
C ASP A 568 36.90 -7.00 23.34
N ASN A 569 36.17 -5.89 23.26
CA ASN A 569 35.83 -5.11 22.06
C ASN A 569 34.86 -5.76 21.05
N VAL A 570 33.56 -5.57 21.25
CA VAL A 570 32.64 -4.84 20.34
C VAL A 570 31.42 -4.46 21.19
N LEU A 571 31.38 -3.21 21.64
CA LEU A 571 30.28 -2.63 22.42
C LEU A 571 29.27 -1.96 21.45
N LEU A 572 27.98 -2.11 21.79
CA LEU A 572 26.83 -1.20 21.55
C LEU A 572 25.71 -1.50 20.54
N GLY A 573 25.74 -2.56 19.72
CA GLY A 573 24.58 -2.82 18.84
C GLY A 573 24.51 -4.23 18.32
N LEU A 574 24.01 -5.19 19.11
CA LEU A 574 24.00 -6.56 18.60
C LEU A 574 22.77 -7.42 18.86
N PHE A 575 21.83 -7.16 19.77
CA PHE A 575 20.54 -7.88 19.70
C PHE A 575 19.51 -6.94 19.13
N VAL A 576 18.84 -7.42 18.08
CA VAL A 576 17.76 -6.85 17.26
C VAL A 576 18.21 -6.21 16.00
#